data_AF-A0A7S1F442-F1
#
_entry.id   AF-A0A7S1F442-F1
#
_cell.length_a   1.000
_cell.length_b   1.000
_cell.length_c   1.000
_cell.angle_alpha   90.00
_cell.angle_beta   90.00
_cell.angle_gamma   90.00
#
_symmetry.space_group_name_H-M   'P 1'
#
loop_
_entity.id
_entity.type
_entity.pdbx_description
1 polymer ?
#
loop_
_entity_poly.entity_id
_entity_poly.type
_entity_poly.pdbx_seq_one_letter_code
_entity_poly.pdbx_strand_id
1 'polypeptide(L)'
;FRPQDCSGVRCALGLRLRSVRLQAATTKRSNLSVLMGCNLGVAKGIHALEQPDTAAVEASGGAHRGDEELDVLARAVSERPAVEAIVAFGDVAKVDGNEIHTIGQPEASGGTHRTEEELDALARAFSERSALEPIVASGDVALLRAQWLIEQKHAGKVLPKRQALPPEAVYHGPLSEGHVRIVAVSYPWCTKDHPDPEGFHLKKLGSVLEYWIKDKEYVFKKDDKPDGRVGGRCVYTLALSREQEVAVFFDWCSLYQAPRSGEQQASFGSALKQINMWYASRATDVWLLTQMPPGLGELRSYDARGWTSFERKVSELITNSSCVLDMSFAPDDLSTVQVSPHHGPWFSLANETIGGGMRRHTSRAMPLTPEEFAIDLERKTFTNGADHGFVAKKYATTHADLLASVTELSYCALRWRMPLQTVCDKLLVHCCRLGKLDLGQNYLTGTLDCLVSCGNLCDTLEEISLIESVLTGGLAPLVKCKKLRRLNMNGSCSIEGPIAPLSELPQLTFACLWRLQLEGVEEYRTAHPRVELMWKPS
;
A
#
# COMPACT_ATOMS: atom_id res chain seq x y z
N PHE A 1 -27.04 22.72 13.78
CA PHE A 1 -27.18 24.16 14.07
C PHE A 1 -27.56 24.90 12.79
N ARG A 2 -28.32 25.99 12.86
CA ARG A 2 -28.52 26.89 11.70
C ARG A 2 -27.27 27.78 11.52
N PRO A 3 -26.88 28.14 10.29
CA PRO A 3 -25.95 29.24 10.08
C PRO A 3 -26.65 30.59 10.31
N GLN A 4 -25.93 31.55 10.89
CA GLN A 4 -26.24 32.98 10.80
C GLN A 4 -24.95 33.76 10.59
N ASP A 5 -25.10 34.96 10.03
CA ASP A 5 -24.06 35.72 9.35
C ASP A 5 -22.92 36.22 10.26
N CYS A 6 -21.69 36.07 9.76
CA CYS A 6 -20.55 36.91 10.13
C CYS A 6 -20.03 37.60 8.87
N SER A 7 -20.71 38.67 8.45
CA SER A 7 -20.30 39.49 7.31
C SER A 7 -19.16 40.45 7.69
N GLY A 8 -18.15 40.57 6.83
CA GLY A 8 -17.30 41.77 6.78
C GLY A 8 -15.96 41.74 7.52
N VAL A 9 -14.98 40.98 7.01
CA VAL A 9 -13.59 41.47 6.96
C VAL A 9 -13.09 41.39 5.52
N ARG A 10 -12.94 42.55 4.87
CA ARG A 10 -12.26 42.64 3.57
C ARG A 10 -10.75 42.61 3.79
N CYS A 11 -10.08 41.56 3.37
CA CYS A 11 -8.62 41.56 3.23
C CYS A 11 -8.26 41.38 1.75
N ALA A 12 -7.68 42.41 1.13
CA ALA A 12 -7.40 42.44 -0.29
C ALA A 12 -5.95 42.02 -0.59
N LEU A 13 -5.77 40.82 -1.14
CA LEU A 13 -4.52 40.40 -1.79
C LEU A 13 -4.78 40.14 -3.27
N GLY A 14 -4.67 41.21 -4.06
CA GLY A 14 -4.69 41.11 -5.52
C GLY A 14 -3.41 40.48 -6.05
N LEU A 15 -3.51 39.28 -6.61
CA LEU A 15 -2.40 38.60 -7.30
C LEU A 15 -1.96 39.41 -8.52
N ARG A 16 -0.91 40.23 -8.37
CA ARG A 16 -0.24 40.90 -9.48
C ARG A 16 0.55 39.88 -10.30
N LEU A 17 -0.08 39.37 -11.36
CA LEU A 17 0.61 38.72 -12.47
C LEU A 17 1.71 39.65 -13.02
N ARG A 18 2.98 39.36 -12.74
CA ARG A 18 4.10 39.97 -13.46
C ARG A 18 4.41 39.14 -14.70
N SER A 19 3.96 39.61 -15.85
CA SER A 19 4.36 39.06 -17.14
C SER A 19 5.82 39.41 -17.45
N VAL A 20 6.68 38.39 -17.50
CA VAL A 20 8.05 38.54 -18.01
C VAL A 20 7.99 38.40 -19.54
N ARG A 21 7.98 39.54 -20.24
CA ARG A 21 8.18 39.55 -21.70
C ARG A 21 9.66 39.31 -22.01
N LEU A 22 9.98 38.14 -22.57
CA LEU A 22 11.22 37.95 -23.31
C LEU A 22 11.11 38.69 -24.65
N GLN A 23 11.70 39.88 -24.74
CA GLN A 23 11.99 40.52 -26.02
C GLN A 23 13.40 40.16 -26.46
N ALA A 24 13.53 39.65 -27.69
CA ALA A 24 14.83 39.41 -28.29
C ALA A 24 15.51 40.74 -28.67
N ALA A 25 16.80 40.85 -28.35
CA ALA A 25 17.66 41.95 -28.80
C ALA A 25 19.01 41.35 -29.26
N THR A 26 19.35 41.54 -30.53
CA THR A 26 20.55 40.97 -31.16
C THR A 26 21.74 41.92 -31.09
N THR A 27 22.87 41.47 -30.56
CA THR A 27 24.17 42.16 -30.73
C THR A 27 25.26 41.14 -31.11
N LYS A 28 26.16 41.54 -32.02
CA LYS A 28 27.23 40.71 -32.59
C LYS A 28 28.59 40.99 -31.92
N ARG A 29 29.56 40.07 -32.15
CA ARG A 29 31.02 40.21 -31.98
C ARG A 29 31.52 40.26 -30.50
N SER A 30 32.75 39.85 -30.18
CA SER A 30 33.80 39.18 -30.99
C SER A 30 34.81 38.43 -30.12
N ASN A 31 35.62 37.59 -30.77
CA ASN A 31 36.79 36.87 -30.27
C ASN A 31 37.68 37.68 -29.32
N LEU A 32 38.30 37.00 -28.33
CA LEU A 32 39.76 36.82 -28.35
C LEU A 32 40.18 35.55 -27.61
N SER A 33 41.30 34.96 -28.04
CA SER A 33 42.06 33.93 -27.33
C SER A 33 43.14 34.58 -26.44
N VAL A 34 43.80 33.81 -25.54
CA VAL A 34 45.25 33.86 -25.24
C VAL A 34 45.65 32.89 -24.10
N LEU A 35 46.58 31.96 -24.42
CA LEU A 35 47.63 31.25 -23.62
C LEU A 35 47.36 30.68 -22.20
N MET A 36 48.26 29.89 -21.56
CA MET A 36 49.20 28.80 -21.92
C MET A 36 50.04 28.40 -20.67
N GLY A 37 50.56 27.17 -20.60
CA GLY A 37 51.52 26.70 -19.57
C GLY A 37 51.08 25.39 -18.90
N CYS A 38 51.72 24.22 -19.08
CA CYS A 38 53.10 23.80 -18.70
C CYS A 38 53.22 23.60 -17.16
N ASN A 39 53.72 22.49 -16.60
CA ASN A 39 54.42 21.28 -17.10
C ASN A 39 54.03 20.05 -16.23
N LEU A 40 54.08 18.75 -16.59
CA LEU A 40 54.91 17.88 -17.48
C LEU A 40 55.87 16.96 -16.66
N GLY A 41 55.62 15.64 -16.71
CA GLY A 41 56.44 14.56 -16.09
C GLY A 41 55.59 13.29 -15.81
N VAL A 42 55.54 12.19 -16.59
CA VAL A 42 56.57 11.29 -17.20
C VAL A 42 57.22 10.41 -16.10
N ALA A 43 57.34 9.07 -16.14
CA ALA A 43 57.09 7.93 -17.08
C ALA A 43 56.96 6.62 -16.22
N LYS A 44 56.76 5.34 -16.63
CA LYS A 44 56.27 4.50 -17.78
C LYS A 44 56.14 3.04 -17.18
N GLY A 45 55.65 1.97 -17.81
CA GLY A 45 55.04 1.67 -19.12
C GLY A 45 54.37 0.27 -19.07
N ILE A 46 53.34 -0.05 -19.86
CA ILE A 46 53.36 -0.52 -21.27
C ILE A 46 53.58 -2.05 -21.44
N HIS A 47 52.50 -2.77 -21.75
CA HIS A 47 52.30 -3.65 -22.92
C HIS A 47 50.79 -4.06 -22.90
N ALA A 48 49.88 -3.72 -23.84
CA ALA A 48 49.89 -3.47 -25.29
C ALA A 48 49.64 -4.73 -26.15
N LEU A 49 48.51 -4.70 -26.88
CA LEU A 49 47.95 -5.55 -27.96
C LEU A 49 46.40 -5.55 -27.79
N GLU A 50 45.53 -5.38 -28.79
CA GLU A 50 45.60 -4.66 -30.07
C GLU A 50 44.15 -4.37 -30.56
N GLN A 51 43.93 -3.40 -31.45
CA GLN A 51 42.64 -3.12 -32.11
C GLN A 51 42.83 -3.08 -33.64
N PRO A 52 41.72 -3.16 -34.41
CA PRO A 52 41.35 -1.97 -35.18
C PRO A 52 39.83 -1.67 -35.24
N ASP A 53 39.49 -0.38 -35.12
CA ASP A 53 38.76 0.48 -36.06
C ASP A 53 37.60 -0.06 -36.93
N THR A 54 36.55 0.71 -37.27
CA THR A 54 35.95 1.96 -36.73
C THR A 54 34.53 2.11 -37.31
N ALA A 55 33.61 2.76 -36.58
CA ALA A 55 32.42 3.44 -37.14
C ALA A 55 31.90 4.49 -36.15
N ALA A 56 31.27 5.57 -36.64
CA ALA A 56 30.90 6.72 -35.82
C ALA A 56 29.54 6.58 -35.10
N VAL A 57 29.40 7.31 -34.00
CA VAL A 57 28.14 7.50 -33.25
C VAL A 57 27.55 8.87 -33.59
N GLU A 58 26.26 8.92 -33.86
CA GLU A 58 25.41 10.05 -33.48
C GLU A 58 24.30 9.55 -32.55
N ALA A 59 23.87 10.39 -31.60
CA ALA A 59 23.08 9.95 -30.45
C ALA A 59 21.82 10.80 -30.23
N SER A 60 20.72 10.17 -29.85
CA SER A 60 19.56 10.85 -29.26
C SER A 60 18.72 9.89 -28.41
N GLY A 61 18.01 10.44 -27.40
CA GLY A 61 16.93 9.74 -26.69
C GLY A 61 17.36 8.79 -25.56
N GLY A 62 17.46 9.30 -24.33
CA GLY A 62 17.38 8.45 -23.13
C GLY A 62 15.91 8.13 -22.80
N ALA A 63 15.59 6.85 -22.58
CA ALA A 63 14.24 6.36 -22.27
C ALA A 63 14.18 5.62 -20.91
N HIS A 64 12.96 5.40 -20.40
CA HIS A 64 12.75 4.93 -19.03
C HIS A 64 12.85 3.41 -18.87
N ARG A 65 13.76 2.98 -17.99
CA ARG A 65 13.94 1.58 -17.57
C ARG A 65 12.90 1.17 -16.52
N GLY A 66 11.62 1.16 -16.90
CA GLY A 66 10.50 0.88 -15.99
C GLY A 66 9.27 0.22 -16.64
N ASP A 67 9.09 0.37 -17.95
CA ASP A 67 7.90 -0.17 -18.63
C ASP A 67 8.13 -1.57 -19.25
N GLU A 68 9.40 -2.00 -19.41
CA GLU A 68 9.77 -3.27 -20.06
C GLU A 68 9.32 -4.52 -19.28
N GLU A 69 9.28 -4.48 -17.94
CA GLU A 69 8.94 -5.67 -17.13
C GLU A 69 7.46 -6.08 -17.27
N LEU A 70 6.56 -5.11 -17.43
CA LEU A 70 5.13 -5.37 -17.64
C LEU A 70 4.83 -5.90 -19.04
N ASP A 71 5.46 -5.33 -20.08
CA ASP A 71 5.26 -5.74 -21.47
C ASP A 71 5.87 -7.14 -21.75
N VAL A 72 6.96 -7.50 -21.06
CA VAL A 72 7.53 -8.86 -21.06
C VAL A 72 6.62 -9.87 -20.37
N LEU A 73 6.00 -9.52 -19.24
CA LEU A 73 5.02 -10.40 -18.57
C LEU A 73 3.76 -10.61 -19.43
N ALA A 74 3.22 -9.54 -20.03
CA ALA A 74 2.06 -9.62 -20.92
C ALA A 74 2.32 -10.52 -22.14
N ARG A 75 3.52 -10.44 -22.75
CA ARG A 75 3.92 -11.33 -23.85
C ARG A 75 4.12 -12.78 -23.41
N ALA A 76 4.69 -13.03 -22.22
CA ALA A 76 4.95 -14.39 -21.73
C ALA A 76 3.67 -15.22 -21.55
N VAL A 77 2.53 -14.58 -21.28
CA VAL A 77 1.20 -15.21 -21.18
C VAL A 77 0.67 -15.69 -22.55
N SER A 78 1.14 -15.09 -23.66
CA SER A 78 0.58 -15.33 -25.00
C SER A 78 1.16 -16.53 -25.76
N GLU A 79 2.28 -17.12 -25.32
CA GLU A 79 3.08 -18.05 -26.15
C GLU A 79 3.41 -19.41 -25.49
N ARG A 80 2.60 -19.91 -24.54
CA ARG A 80 2.82 -21.25 -23.92
C ARG A 80 1.54 -22.09 -23.73
N PRO A 81 1.32 -23.15 -24.53
CA PRO A 81 0.25 -24.12 -24.30
C PRO A 81 0.67 -25.17 -23.23
N ALA A 82 0.78 -24.75 -21.97
CA ALA A 82 1.19 -25.63 -20.87
C ALA A 82 0.76 -25.12 -19.46
N VAL A 83 -0.55 -24.94 -19.23
CA VAL A 83 -1.09 -24.49 -17.92
C VAL A 83 -2.04 -25.51 -17.26
N GLU A 84 -2.65 -26.41 -18.02
CA GLU A 84 -3.63 -27.41 -17.51
C GLU A 84 -3.02 -28.53 -16.63
N ALA A 85 -1.70 -28.52 -16.36
CA ALA A 85 -0.98 -29.59 -15.67
C ALA A 85 -0.75 -29.37 -14.17
N ILE A 86 -0.99 -28.18 -13.62
CA ILE A 86 -0.52 -27.78 -12.28
C ILE A 86 -1.53 -28.11 -11.15
N VAL A 87 -2.72 -28.63 -11.48
CA VAL A 87 -3.73 -29.09 -10.49
C VAL A 87 -3.48 -30.55 -10.02
N ALA A 88 -2.33 -31.15 -10.38
CA ALA A 88 -2.13 -32.61 -10.30
C ALA A 88 -0.80 -33.07 -9.66
N PHE A 89 -0.37 -32.47 -8.55
CA PHE A 89 0.61 -33.10 -7.64
C PHE A 89 0.14 -33.07 -6.18
N GLY A 90 -0.05 -34.25 -5.61
CA GLY A 90 -0.40 -34.45 -4.21
C GLY A 90 0.83 -34.53 -3.28
N ASP A 91 0.56 -34.58 -1.98
CA ASP A 91 1.56 -34.42 -0.92
C ASP A 91 2.68 -35.47 -0.92
N VAL A 92 3.89 -35.03 -0.55
CA VAL A 92 4.97 -35.91 -0.04
C VAL A 92 5.31 -35.52 1.39
N ALA A 93 4.34 -35.67 2.28
CA ALA A 93 4.57 -35.65 3.72
C ALA A 93 5.18 -36.99 4.16
N LYS A 94 6.48 -37.03 4.44
CA LYS A 94 7.12 -38.20 5.08
C LYS A 94 6.80 -38.23 6.58
N VAL A 95 5.87 -39.09 6.97
CA VAL A 95 5.72 -39.63 8.33
C VAL A 95 5.45 -41.13 8.21
N ASP A 96 6.06 -41.93 9.09
CA ASP A 96 6.11 -43.38 8.93
C ASP A 96 4.80 -44.12 9.27
N GLY A 97 4.39 -45.01 8.37
CA GLY A 97 3.75 -46.29 8.70
C GLY A 97 2.38 -46.29 9.42
N ASN A 98 1.29 -46.15 8.66
CA ASN A 98 0.26 -47.20 8.67
C ASN A 98 -0.61 -47.21 7.39
N GLU A 99 -1.49 -48.20 7.28
CA GLU A 99 -2.17 -48.59 6.04
C GLU A 99 -3.15 -47.54 5.45
N ILE A 100 -3.24 -47.50 4.11
CA ILE A 100 -4.08 -46.57 3.35
C ILE A 100 -5.40 -47.25 2.97
N HIS A 101 -6.52 -46.73 3.49
CA HIS A 101 -7.83 -46.98 2.88
C HIS A 101 -8.03 -46.07 1.67
N THR A 102 -8.33 -46.66 0.51
CA THR A 102 -8.56 -45.93 -0.75
C THR A 102 -9.83 -45.10 -0.67
N ILE A 103 -9.69 -43.78 -0.57
CA ILE A 103 -10.78 -42.81 -0.80
C ILE A 103 -10.87 -42.54 -2.31
N GLY A 104 -12.09 -42.31 -2.80
CA GLY A 104 -12.40 -42.16 -4.23
C GLY A 104 -11.77 -40.93 -4.90
N GLN A 105 -11.92 -40.86 -6.22
CA GLN A 105 -11.45 -39.74 -7.04
C GLN A 105 -12.04 -38.40 -6.57
N PRO A 106 -11.31 -37.28 -6.65
CA PRO A 106 -11.88 -35.97 -6.40
C PRO A 106 -12.88 -35.62 -7.50
N GLU A 107 -14.16 -35.58 -7.15
CA GLU A 107 -15.16 -34.88 -7.97
C GLU A 107 -14.76 -33.40 -8.08
N ALA A 108 -15.07 -32.77 -9.22
CA ALA A 108 -14.76 -31.36 -9.44
C ALA A 108 -15.40 -30.52 -8.32
N SER A 109 -14.58 -29.75 -7.59
CA SER A 109 -15.01 -29.03 -6.39
C SER A 109 -16.04 -27.96 -6.75
N GLY A 110 -17.33 -28.31 -6.62
CA GLY A 110 -18.44 -27.39 -6.82
C GLY A 110 -18.26 -26.16 -5.94
N GLY A 111 -18.42 -24.98 -6.54
CA GLY A 111 -18.24 -23.72 -5.83
C GLY A 111 -19.24 -23.58 -4.69
N THR A 112 -18.81 -23.88 -3.46
CA THR A 112 -19.54 -23.55 -2.24
C THR A 112 -19.56 -22.03 -2.11
N HIS A 113 -20.62 -21.41 -2.64
CA HIS A 113 -20.93 -20.01 -2.36
C HIS A 113 -20.97 -19.84 -0.85
N ARG A 114 -20.04 -19.04 -0.32
CA ARG A 114 -19.98 -18.71 1.10
C ARG A 114 -21.29 -18.05 1.53
N THR A 115 -21.76 -18.37 2.73
CA THR A 115 -22.96 -17.73 3.26
C THR A 115 -22.66 -16.27 3.62
N GLU A 116 -23.70 -15.44 3.72
CA GLU A 116 -23.53 -14.04 4.10
C GLU A 116 -22.92 -13.94 5.52
N GLU A 117 -23.24 -14.86 6.43
CA GLU A 117 -22.66 -14.98 7.77
C GLU A 117 -21.16 -15.34 7.75
N GLU A 118 -20.72 -16.19 6.83
CA GLU A 118 -19.30 -16.50 6.64
C GLU A 118 -18.53 -15.30 6.08
N LEU A 119 -19.10 -14.60 5.08
CA LEU A 119 -18.51 -13.38 4.53
C LEU A 119 -18.48 -12.25 5.58
N ASP A 120 -19.46 -12.19 6.47
CA ASP A 120 -19.47 -11.30 7.63
C ASP A 120 -18.41 -11.66 8.68
N ALA A 121 -18.21 -12.95 8.94
CA ALA A 121 -17.16 -13.41 9.84
C ALA A 121 -15.76 -13.07 9.30
N LEU A 122 -15.54 -13.24 7.99
CA LEU A 122 -14.30 -12.83 7.31
C LEU A 122 -14.12 -11.30 7.33
N ALA A 123 -15.16 -10.53 7.02
CA ALA A 123 -15.10 -9.06 7.03
C ALA A 123 -14.69 -8.53 8.42
N ARG A 124 -15.25 -9.12 9.50
CA ARG A 124 -14.84 -8.81 10.87
C ARG A 124 -13.42 -9.28 11.18
N ALA A 125 -13.03 -10.49 10.77
CA ALA A 125 -11.70 -11.05 11.02
C ALA A 125 -10.55 -10.18 10.50
N PHE A 126 -10.76 -9.46 9.39
CA PHE A 126 -9.77 -8.57 8.78
C PHE A 126 -10.05 -7.06 8.97
N SER A 127 -11.03 -6.69 9.82
CA SER A 127 -11.35 -5.28 10.09
C SER A 127 -11.46 -4.92 11.57
N GLU A 128 -11.87 -5.87 12.42
CA GLU A 128 -12.07 -5.63 13.85
C GLU A 128 -10.88 -6.11 14.70
N ARG A 129 -10.64 -5.41 15.82
CA ARG A 129 -9.59 -5.81 16.77
C ARG A 129 -9.98 -7.00 17.66
N SER A 130 -11.27 -7.21 17.85
CA SER A 130 -11.89 -8.37 18.50
C SER A 130 -11.34 -9.70 17.94
N ALA A 131 -11.02 -9.75 16.65
CA ALA A 131 -10.48 -10.93 15.97
C ALA A 131 -9.02 -11.25 16.34
N LEU A 132 -8.25 -10.26 16.82
CA LEU A 132 -6.85 -10.45 17.24
C LEU A 132 -6.75 -10.88 18.71
N GLU A 133 -7.73 -10.50 19.54
CA GLU A 133 -7.78 -10.83 20.97
C GLU A 133 -7.63 -12.33 21.28
N PRO A 134 -8.36 -13.27 20.65
CA PRO A 134 -8.17 -14.70 20.91
C PRO A 134 -6.80 -15.23 20.46
N ILE A 135 -6.13 -14.61 19.49
CA ILE A 135 -4.82 -15.02 18.97
C ILE A 135 -3.70 -14.66 19.96
N VAL A 136 -3.82 -13.50 20.62
CA VAL A 136 -2.90 -13.10 21.70
C VAL A 136 -3.24 -13.83 23.00
N ALA A 137 -4.53 -13.97 23.32
CA ALA A 137 -5.00 -14.61 24.54
C ALA A 137 -4.74 -16.13 24.60
N SER A 138 -4.61 -16.83 23.46
CA SER A 138 -4.16 -18.24 23.45
C SER A 138 -2.71 -18.40 23.88
N GLY A 139 -1.93 -17.32 23.90
CA GLY A 139 -0.49 -17.35 24.07
C GLY A 139 0.26 -17.80 22.81
N ASP A 140 -0.38 -17.97 21.65
CA ASP A 140 0.32 -18.37 20.42
C ASP A 140 1.08 -17.22 19.75
N VAL A 141 0.77 -15.96 20.06
CA VAL A 141 1.51 -14.78 19.60
C VAL A 141 1.87 -13.86 20.77
N ALA A 142 3.12 -13.39 20.81
CA ALA A 142 3.55 -12.33 21.71
C ALA A 142 3.68 -11.00 20.96
N LEU A 143 3.00 -9.95 21.42
CA LEU A 143 3.24 -8.59 20.93
C LEU A 143 4.27 -7.90 21.83
N LEU A 144 5.24 -7.20 21.25
CA LEU A 144 6.27 -6.46 21.99
C LEU A 144 5.80 -5.05 22.37
N ARG A 145 6.22 -4.55 23.53
CA ARG A 145 6.05 -3.13 23.87
C ARG A 145 7.03 -2.27 23.07
N ALA A 146 6.53 -1.25 22.38
CA ALA A 146 7.37 -0.31 21.64
C ALA A 146 8.41 0.40 22.54
N GLN A 147 8.06 0.71 23.79
CA GLN A 147 8.98 1.29 24.77
C GLN A 147 10.19 0.38 25.03
N TRP A 148 9.98 -0.92 25.22
CA TRP A 148 11.06 -1.89 25.43
C TRP A 148 11.94 -2.07 24.18
N LEU A 149 11.36 -1.98 22.98
CA LEU A 149 12.10 -1.96 21.71
C LEU A 149 13.01 -0.72 21.60
N ILE A 150 12.51 0.46 21.98
CA ILE A 150 13.27 1.71 22.02
C ILE A 150 14.45 1.59 23.00
N GLU A 151 14.22 0.97 24.16
CA GLU A 151 15.26 0.69 25.16
C GLU A 151 16.33 -0.29 24.64
N GLN A 152 15.96 -1.37 23.94
CA GLN A 152 16.95 -2.29 23.34
C GLN A 152 17.77 -1.58 22.24
N LYS A 153 17.11 -0.73 21.44
CA LYS A 153 17.73 0.13 20.42
C LYS A 153 18.73 1.13 21.02
N HIS A 154 18.40 1.78 22.13
CA HIS A 154 19.31 2.69 22.83
C HIS A 154 20.44 1.95 23.57
N ALA A 155 20.19 0.73 24.04
CA ALA A 155 21.20 -0.13 24.66
C ALA A 155 22.15 -0.83 23.66
N GLY A 156 21.97 -0.63 22.35
CA GLY A 156 22.81 -1.25 21.30
C GLY A 156 22.71 -2.78 21.26
N LYS A 157 21.58 -3.35 21.70
CA LYS A 157 21.35 -4.80 21.76
C LYS A 157 20.76 -5.35 20.46
N VAL A 158 20.80 -6.67 20.31
CA VAL A 158 20.00 -7.43 19.34
C VAL A 158 18.75 -8.01 20.01
N LEU A 159 17.70 -8.27 19.23
CA LEU A 159 16.46 -8.85 19.75
C LEU A 159 16.57 -10.37 19.95
N PRO A 160 16.21 -10.91 21.13
CA PRO A 160 16.24 -12.35 21.37
C PRO A 160 15.09 -13.07 20.63
N LYS A 161 15.30 -14.37 20.40
CA LYS A 161 14.21 -15.30 20.04
C LYS A 161 13.10 -15.23 21.09
N ARG A 162 11.84 -15.41 20.68
CA ARG A 162 10.67 -15.39 21.57
C ARG A 162 10.85 -16.11 22.92
N GLN A 163 11.39 -17.33 22.91
CA GLN A 163 11.59 -18.13 24.13
C GLN A 163 12.64 -17.56 25.12
N ALA A 164 13.30 -16.45 24.78
CA ALA A 164 14.23 -15.72 25.63
C ALA A 164 13.83 -14.23 25.80
N LEU A 165 12.58 -13.86 25.48
CA LEU A 165 12.03 -12.56 25.88
C LEU A 165 11.80 -12.53 27.40
N PRO A 166 12.17 -11.43 28.09
CA PRO A 166 11.77 -11.21 29.47
C PRO A 166 10.32 -10.69 29.55
N PRO A 167 9.62 -10.83 30.69
CA PRO A 167 8.19 -10.49 30.78
C PRO A 167 7.84 -9.04 30.43
N GLU A 168 8.70 -8.08 30.79
CA GLU A 168 8.50 -6.65 30.52
C GLU A 168 8.58 -6.29 29.02
N ALA A 169 9.14 -7.18 28.20
CA ALA A 169 9.13 -7.00 26.74
C ALA A 169 7.73 -7.14 26.13
N VAL A 170 6.83 -7.87 26.79
CA VAL A 170 5.55 -8.29 26.21
C VAL A 170 4.41 -7.33 26.59
N TYR A 171 3.59 -7.00 25.60
CA TYR A 171 2.37 -6.24 25.76
C TYR A 171 1.23 -7.15 26.25
N HIS A 172 0.63 -6.78 27.38
CA HIS A 172 -0.45 -7.53 28.05
C HIS A 172 -1.72 -6.68 28.29
N GLY A 173 -1.84 -5.53 27.61
CA GLY A 173 -3.00 -4.65 27.75
C GLY A 173 -4.16 -4.97 26.79
N PRO A 174 -5.28 -4.25 26.87
CA PRO A 174 -6.43 -4.45 25.99
C PRO A 174 -6.13 -4.08 24.53
N LEU A 175 -6.50 -4.93 23.56
CA LEU A 175 -6.21 -4.66 22.14
C LEU A 175 -7.12 -3.61 21.50
N SER A 176 -8.21 -3.23 22.17
CA SER A 176 -9.18 -2.20 21.74
C SER A 176 -8.55 -0.89 21.24
N GLU A 177 -9.20 -0.21 20.29
CA GLU A 177 -8.56 0.88 19.54
C GLU A 177 -8.10 2.07 20.39
N GLY A 178 -8.85 2.46 21.43
CA GLY A 178 -8.44 3.55 22.31
C GLY A 178 -7.18 3.28 23.15
N HIS A 179 -6.84 2.01 23.39
CA HIS A 179 -5.77 1.61 24.31
C HIS A 179 -4.41 1.34 23.63
N VAL A 180 -4.39 0.96 22.35
CA VAL A 180 -3.14 0.59 21.66
C VAL A 180 -3.16 0.87 20.14
N ARG A 181 -2.00 0.98 19.48
CA ARG A 181 -1.83 0.69 18.04
C ARG A 181 -1.01 -0.59 17.88
N ILE A 182 -1.41 -1.45 16.95
CA ILE A 182 -0.73 -2.72 16.67
C ILE A 182 0.04 -2.57 15.35
N VAL A 183 1.36 -2.69 15.40
CA VAL A 183 2.25 -2.62 14.22
C VAL A 183 2.76 -4.02 13.88
N ALA A 184 2.51 -4.51 12.68
CA ALA A 184 3.20 -5.69 12.15
C ALA A 184 4.41 -5.27 11.31
N VAL A 185 5.58 -5.83 11.62
CA VAL A 185 6.82 -5.53 10.91
C VAL A 185 7.12 -6.60 9.87
N SER A 186 7.37 -6.19 8.62
CA SER A 186 7.84 -7.07 7.54
C SER A 186 9.26 -6.68 7.15
N TYR A 187 10.20 -7.62 7.19
CA TYR A 187 11.61 -7.33 7.06
C TYR A 187 12.44 -8.58 6.66
N PRO A 188 13.57 -8.41 5.96
CA PRO A 188 14.37 -9.50 5.42
C PRO A 188 15.37 -10.05 6.46
N TRP A 189 15.45 -11.37 6.60
CA TRP A 189 16.44 -12.01 7.49
C TRP A 189 17.88 -11.83 6.97
N CYS A 190 18.71 -11.06 7.66
CA CYS A 190 20.10 -10.78 7.28
C CYS A 190 20.98 -12.03 7.17
N THR A 191 20.78 -13.00 8.07
CA THR A 191 21.49 -14.30 8.07
C THR A 191 20.50 -15.44 8.28
N LYS A 192 20.99 -16.69 8.24
CA LYS A 192 20.18 -17.88 8.50
C LYS A 192 19.84 -18.05 9.99
N ASP A 193 20.79 -17.74 10.86
CA ASP A 193 20.71 -18.07 12.29
C ASP A 193 20.14 -16.92 13.15
N HIS A 194 20.16 -15.70 12.62
CA HIS A 194 19.58 -14.49 13.24
C HIS A 194 19.10 -13.50 12.16
N PRO A 195 17.89 -12.91 12.27
CA PRO A 195 17.35 -12.04 11.24
C PRO A 195 17.98 -10.64 11.24
N ASP A 196 18.44 -10.15 12.40
CA ASP A 196 19.07 -8.83 12.54
C ASP A 196 20.27 -8.85 13.52
N PRO A 197 21.40 -9.50 13.15
CA PRO A 197 22.51 -9.78 14.08
C PRO A 197 23.33 -8.54 14.49
N GLU A 198 23.19 -7.43 13.77
CA GLU A 198 23.88 -6.16 14.05
C GLU A 198 22.89 -5.08 14.55
N GLY A 199 21.63 -5.43 14.81
CA GLY A 199 20.59 -4.50 15.26
C GLY A 199 20.23 -3.40 14.26
N PHE A 200 20.44 -3.63 12.96
CA PHE A 200 20.17 -2.67 11.88
C PHE A 200 18.66 -2.37 11.74
N HIS A 201 17.84 -3.42 11.65
CA HIS A 201 16.38 -3.28 11.55
C HIS A 201 15.81 -2.74 12.86
N LEU A 202 16.29 -3.20 14.01
CA LEU A 202 15.94 -2.67 15.33
C LEU A 202 16.29 -1.18 15.45
N LYS A 203 17.47 -0.74 14.99
CA LYS A 203 17.89 0.66 15.07
C LYS A 203 16.96 1.58 14.28
N LYS A 204 16.51 1.16 13.09
CA LYS A 204 15.53 1.93 12.30
C LYS A 204 14.16 1.90 12.98
N LEU A 205 13.64 0.71 13.29
CA LEU A 205 12.35 0.49 13.95
C LEU A 205 12.21 1.30 15.24
N GLY A 206 13.17 1.15 16.16
CA GLY A 206 13.17 1.86 17.45
C GLY A 206 13.29 3.38 17.30
N SER A 207 13.98 3.89 16.27
CA SER A 207 14.03 5.33 16.01
C SER A 207 12.69 5.88 15.53
N VAL A 208 11.99 5.14 14.67
CA VAL A 208 10.66 5.52 14.14
C VAL A 208 9.57 5.38 15.22
N LEU A 209 9.61 4.31 16.04
CA LEU A 209 8.73 4.16 17.21
C LEU A 209 8.93 5.30 18.22
N GLU A 210 10.18 5.66 18.51
CA GLU A 210 10.50 6.76 19.43
C GLU A 210 10.00 8.12 18.91
N TYR A 211 10.07 8.35 17.60
CA TYR A 211 9.51 9.54 16.96
C TYR A 211 7.98 9.56 17.01
N TRP A 212 7.32 8.43 16.72
CA TRP A 212 5.86 8.33 16.76
C TRP A 212 5.30 8.53 18.17
N ILE A 213 5.92 7.95 19.19
CA ILE A 213 5.48 8.14 20.59
C ILE A 213 5.61 9.61 21.03
N LYS A 214 6.62 10.34 20.55
CA LYS A 214 6.80 11.78 20.82
C LYS A 214 5.77 12.68 20.09
N ASP A 215 5.08 12.18 19.06
CA ASP A 215 3.96 12.89 18.39
C ASP A 215 2.83 13.23 19.38
N LYS A 216 2.62 12.40 20.42
CA LYS A 216 1.68 12.62 21.53
C LYS A 216 1.88 13.94 22.29
N GLU A 217 3.11 14.45 22.29
CA GLU A 217 3.52 15.67 23.00
C GLU A 217 3.56 16.90 22.10
N TYR A 218 3.37 16.73 20.78
CA TYR A 218 3.47 17.82 19.81
C TYR A 218 2.44 18.93 20.07
N VAL A 219 2.91 20.17 20.21
CA VAL A 219 2.06 21.35 20.40
C VAL A 219 1.85 22.04 19.05
N PHE A 220 0.61 22.10 18.60
CA PHE A 220 0.26 22.77 17.34
C PHE A 220 0.50 24.27 17.41
N LYS A 221 0.89 24.84 16.26
CA LYS A 221 1.15 26.26 16.10
C LYS A 221 0.25 26.88 15.04
N LYS A 222 -0.18 28.10 15.32
CA LYS A 222 -0.76 29.03 14.36
C LYS A 222 -0.01 30.35 14.47
N ASP A 223 0.42 30.89 13.33
CA ASP A 223 1.18 32.16 13.26
C ASP A 223 2.40 32.13 14.24
N ASP A 224 3.14 31.01 14.18
CA ASP A 224 4.27 30.58 15.03
C ASP A 224 4.00 30.45 16.56
N LYS A 225 2.79 30.75 17.02
CA LYS A 225 2.40 30.67 18.43
C LYS A 225 1.65 29.37 18.73
N PRO A 226 1.80 28.78 19.93
CA PRO A 226 0.96 27.66 20.38
C PRO A 226 -0.53 28.01 20.29
N ASP A 227 -1.33 27.17 19.64
CA ASP A 227 -2.78 27.40 19.51
C ASP A 227 -3.63 26.64 20.55
N GLY A 228 -2.97 26.00 21.52
CA GLY A 228 -3.58 25.26 22.62
C GLY A 228 -3.90 23.79 22.31
N ARG A 229 -3.78 23.35 21.05
CA ARG A 229 -3.97 21.93 20.68
C ARG A 229 -2.65 21.16 20.89
N VAL A 230 -2.73 19.93 21.41
CA VAL A 230 -1.58 19.06 21.69
C VAL A 230 -1.86 17.62 21.27
N GLY A 231 -0.84 16.89 20.83
CA GLY A 231 -0.88 15.51 20.34
C GLY A 231 -0.97 15.42 18.82
N GLY A 232 -1.02 14.20 18.29
CA GLY A 232 -1.26 13.99 16.87
C GLY A 232 -2.65 14.45 16.45
N ARG A 233 -2.76 15.14 15.31
CA ARG A 233 -4.06 15.40 14.63
C ARG A 233 -3.88 15.26 13.13
N CYS A 234 -3.78 14.01 12.70
CA CYS A 234 -3.84 13.65 11.29
C CYS A 234 -5.30 13.73 10.78
N VAL A 235 -5.47 13.89 9.46
CA VAL A 235 -6.76 13.77 8.75
C VAL A 235 -7.12 12.28 8.50
N TYR A 236 -6.22 11.37 8.85
CA TYR A 236 -6.30 9.91 8.69
C TYR A 236 -5.97 9.22 10.02
N THR A 237 -6.13 7.89 10.09
CA THR A 237 -6.11 7.07 11.33
C THR A 237 -4.72 6.90 12.01
N LEU A 238 -3.81 7.86 11.81
CA LEU A 238 -2.38 7.74 12.12
C LEU A 238 -1.95 8.37 13.46
N ALA A 239 -2.77 9.23 14.04
CA ALA A 239 -2.42 9.97 15.25
C ALA A 239 -2.58 9.10 16.51
N LEU A 240 -1.55 9.10 17.38
CA LEU A 240 -1.66 8.47 18.69
C LEU A 240 -2.44 9.34 19.67
N SER A 241 -3.40 8.72 20.36
CA SER A 241 -3.94 9.23 21.62
C SER A 241 -2.83 9.25 22.69
N ARG A 242 -2.90 10.19 23.65
CA ARG A 242 -1.90 10.32 24.73
C ARG A 242 -1.73 9.02 25.52
N GLU A 243 -2.84 8.38 25.88
CA GLU A 243 -2.84 7.16 26.70
C GLU A 243 -2.62 5.87 25.89
N GLN A 244 -2.63 5.96 24.55
CA GLN A 244 -2.59 4.80 23.64
C GLN A 244 -1.18 4.24 23.54
N GLU A 245 -0.95 3.01 24.01
CA GLU A 245 0.34 2.32 23.85
C GLU A 245 0.60 1.93 22.38
N VAL A 246 1.81 1.46 22.08
CA VAL A 246 2.13 0.83 20.78
C VAL A 246 2.68 -0.56 21.05
N ALA A 247 2.04 -1.56 20.43
CA ALA A 247 2.39 -2.97 20.50
C ALA A 247 2.85 -3.46 19.11
N VAL A 248 3.90 -4.28 19.07
CA VAL A 248 4.59 -4.63 17.80
C VAL A 248 4.63 -6.14 17.61
N PHE A 249 4.08 -6.61 16.49
CA PHE A 249 4.30 -7.96 15.98
C PHE A 249 5.61 -7.97 15.16
N PHE A 250 6.58 -8.76 15.60
CA PHE A 250 7.91 -8.89 15.01
C PHE A 250 8.29 -10.38 15.04
N ASP A 251 8.17 -11.09 13.92
CA ASP A 251 8.11 -12.57 13.81
C ASP A 251 9.07 -13.35 14.73
N TRP A 252 10.33 -12.94 14.78
CA TRP A 252 11.43 -13.52 15.56
C TRP A 252 11.17 -13.56 17.07
N CYS A 253 10.48 -12.55 17.56
CA CYS A 253 10.11 -12.34 18.95
C CYS A 253 8.64 -12.72 19.20
N SER A 254 7.79 -12.59 18.19
CA SER A 254 6.35 -12.85 18.27
C SER A 254 5.98 -14.31 18.07
N LEU A 255 6.82 -15.11 17.41
CA LEU A 255 6.65 -16.54 17.15
C LEU A 255 7.82 -17.35 17.74
N TYR A 256 7.57 -18.57 18.19
CA TYR A 256 8.63 -19.45 18.72
C TYR A 256 9.62 -19.87 17.63
N GLN A 257 10.92 -19.74 17.91
CA GLN A 257 11.99 -19.95 16.93
C GLN A 257 12.72 -21.26 17.15
N ALA A 258 13.35 -21.84 16.12
CA ALA A 258 14.08 -23.09 16.25
C ALA A 258 15.36 -22.94 17.13
N PRO A 259 15.75 -23.98 17.91
CA PRO A 259 15.01 -25.21 18.20
C PRO A 259 13.80 -24.95 19.10
N ARG A 260 12.73 -25.74 18.91
CA ARG A 260 11.45 -25.64 19.63
C ARG A 260 11.18 -26.91 20.43
N SER A 261 10.56 -26.79 21.61
CA SER A 261 9.89 -27.91 22.29
C SER A 261 8.63 -28.37 21.52
N GLY A 262 8.03 -29.50 21.90
CA GLY A 262 6.78 -29.97 21.28
C GLY A 262 5.62 -28.95 21.41
N GLU A 263 5.50 -28.31 22.57
CA GLU A 263 4.51 -27.24 22.82
C GLU A 263 4.78 -26.01 21.95
N GLN A 264 6.04 -25.56 21.87
CA GLN A 264 6.46 -24.45 21.03
C GLN A 264 6.31 -24.77 19.53
N GLN A 265 6.45 -26.03 19.13
CA GLN A 265 6.22 -26.52 17.78
C GLN A 265 4.73 -26.45 17.42
N ALA A 266 3.84 -26.88 18.32
CA ALA A 266 2.40 -26.77 18.16
C ALA A 266 1.94 -25.30 18.12
N SER A 267 2.40 -24.48 19.07
CA SER A 267 2.05 -23.07 19.20
C SER A 267 2.45 -22.25 17.96
N PHE A 268 3.67 -22.42 17.46
CA PHE A 268 4.07 -21.85 16.17
C PHE A 268 3.19 -22.34 15.01
N GLY A 269 2.77 -23.61 15.03
CA GLY A 269 1.84 -24.17 14.03
C GLY A 269 0.45 -23.53 14.05
N SER A 270 -0.06 -23.17 15.23
CA SER A 270 -1.29 -22.37 15.38
C SER A 270 -1.10 -20.95 14.87
N ALA A 271 -0.03 -20.27 15.30
CA ALA A 271 0.25 -18.89 14.93
C ALA A 271 0.51 -18.71 13.42
N LEU A 272 1.20 -19.66 12.77
CA LEU A 272 1.50 -19.61 11.34
C LEU A 272 0.24 -19.73 10.47
N LYS A 273 -0.82 -20.42 10.93
CA LYS A 273 -2.12 -20.43 10.25
C LYS A 273 -2.70 -19.02 10.19
N GLN A 274 -2.68 -18.29 11.30
CA GLN A 274 -3.24 -16.95 11.45
C GLN A 274 -2.31 -15.81 11.00
N ILE A 275 -1.11 -16.10 10.46
CA ILE A 275 -0.09 -15.07 10.15
C ILE A 275 -0.59 -13.93 9.24
N ASN A 276 -1.55 -14.21 8.36
CA ASN A 276 -2.18 -13.23 7.48
C ASN A 276 -3.00 -12.18 8.23
N MET A 277 -3.50 -12.47 9.44
CA MET A 277 -4.27 -11.50 10.23
C MET A 277 -3.42 -10.34 10.75
N TRP A 278 -2.09 -10.49 10.81
CA TRP A 278 -1.16 -9.42 11.20
C TRP A 278 -0.77 -8.50 10.02
N TYR A 279 -0.76 -9.03 8.79
CA TYR A 279 -0.30 -8.29 7.62
C TYR A 279 -1.44 -7.80 6.72
N ALA A 280 -2.61 -8.46 6.72
CA ALA A 280 -3.71 -8.17 5.79
C ALA A 280 -4.93 -7.51 6.44
N SER A 281 -4.88 -7.23 7.75
CA SER A 281 -6.02 -6.66 8.49
C SER A 281 -5.97 -5.13 8.54
N ARG A 282 -7.14 -4.49 8.43
CA ARG A 282 -7.33 -3.05 8.73
C ARG A 282 -7.18 -2.72 10.22
N ALA A 283 -7.13 -3.73 11.10
CA ALA A 283 -6.85 -3.58 12.53
C ALA A 283 -5.37 -3.28 12.87
N THR A 284 -4.46 -3.47 11.90
CA THR A 284 -3.00 -3.40 12.07
C THR A 284 -2.37 -2.39 11.13
N ASP A 285 -1.41 -1.61 11.65
CA ASP A 285 -0.46 -0.87 10.83
C ASP A 285 0.65 -1.83 10.36
N VAL A 286 1.08 -1.77 9.10
CA VAL A 286 2.12 -2.63 8.54
C VAL A 286 3.34 -1.80 8.18
N TRP A 287 4.46 -2.05 8.85
CA TRP A 287 5.72 -1.34 8.62
C TRP A 287 6.72 -2.24 7.92
N LEU A 288 7.10 -1.86 6.71
CA LEU A 288 8.12 -2.56 5.93
C LEU A 288 9.50 -2.00 6.28
N LEU A 289 10.53 -2.86 6.33
CA LEU A 289 11.94 -2.46 6.49
C LEU A 289 12.76 -3.09 5.37
N THR A 290 12.61 -2.56 4.16
CA THR A 290 13.04 -3.25 2.91
C THR A 290 14.53 -3.10 2.59
N GLN A 291 15.21 -2.10 3.15
CA GLN A 291 16.64 -1.94 2.95
C GLN A 291 17.44 -2.96 3.78
N MET A 292 18.53 -3.44 3.21
CA MET A 292 19.49 -4.34 3.87
C MET A 292 20.68 -3.55 4.44
N PRO A 293 21.36 -4.08 5.48
CA PRO A 293 22.73 -3.67 5.80
C PRO A 293 23.65 -3.69 4.56
N PRO A 294 24.52 -2.67 4.38
CA PRO A 294 25.47 -2.63 3.28
C PRO A 294 26.33 -3.90 3.17
N GLY A 295 26.58 -4.36 1.95
CA GLY A 295 27.45 -5.52 1.66
C GLY A 295 26.75 -6.89 1.67
N LEU A 296 25.48 -7.00 2.08
CA LEU A 296 24.77 -8.30 2.13
C LEU A 296 24.24 -8.82 0.77
N GLY A 297 24.31 -8.02 -0.30
CA GLY A 297 24.05 -8.43 -1.68
C GLY A 297 22.58 -8.51 -2.11
N GLU A 298 22.32 -8.40 -3.42
CA GLU A 298 20.97 -8.29 -3.99
C GLU A 298 20.10 -9.53 -3.76
N LEU A 299 20.69 -10.73 -3.75
CA LEU A 299 20.01 -12.00 -3.43
C LEU A 299 19.49 -12.06 -1.98
N ARG A 300 19.87 -11.12 -1.11
CA ARG A 300 19.33 -10.98 0.25
C ARG A 300 18.33 -9.84 0.38
N SER A 301 18.03 -9.09 -0.69
CA SER A 301 17.05 -7.99 -0.67
C SER A 301 15.63 -8.45 -0.27
N TYR A 302 14.77 -7.49 0.04
CA TYR A 302 13.40 -7.73 0.46
C TYR A 302 12.53 -8.36 -0.64
N ASP A 303 12.54 -7.80 -1.85
CA ASP A 303 11.67 -8.22 -2.96
C ASP A 303 12.13 -9.50 -3.67
N ALA A 304 13.32 -10.02 -3.32
CA ALA A 304 13.85 -11.30 -3.79
C ALA A 304 13.41 -12.51 -2.94
N ARG A 305 12.60 -12.31 -1.90
CA ARG A 305 12.23 -13.35 -0.91
C ARG A 305 10.72 -13.60 -0.84
N GLY A 306 10.32 -14.85 -0.67
CA GLY A 306 8.92 -15.25 -0.78
C GLY A 306 8.03 -14.77 0.36
N TRP A 307 8.49 -14.83 1.60
CA TRP A 307 7.72 -14.41 2.78
C TRP A 307 7.47 -12.89 2.83
N THR A 308 8.50 -12.07 2.64
CA THR A 308 8.37 -10.60 2.54
C THR A 308 7.52 -10.17 1.32
N SER A 309 7.58 -10.92 0.22
CA SER A 309 6.69 -10.71 -0.93
C SER A 309 5.23 -11.00 -0.56
N PHE A 310 4.95 -12.11 0.12
CA PHE A 310 3.62 -12.41 0.66
C PHE A 310 3.13 -11.33 1.63
N GLU A 311 3.94 -10.95 2.63
CA GLU A 311 3.61 -9.96 3.66
C GLU A 311 3.27 -8.59 3.04
N ARG A 312 4.12 -8.10 2.11
CA ARG A 312 3.83 -6.91 1.29
C ARG A 312 2.51 -7.10 0.54
N LYS A 313 2.39 -8.14 -0.29
CA LYS A 313 1.27 -8.29 -1.21
C LYS A 313 -0.08 -8.54 -0.54
N VAL A 314 -0.14 -9.08 0.68
CA VAL A 314 -1.41 -9.15 1.43
C VAL A 314 -1.75 -7.85 2.17
N SER A 315 -0.75 -7.09 2.65
CA SER A 315 -0.99 -5.73 3.18
C SER A 315 -1.51 -4.77 2.11
N GLU A 316 -1.13 -4.98 0.85
CA GLU A 316 -1.61 -4.21 -0.29
C GLU A 316 -3.07 -4.56 -0.70
N LEU A 317 -3.79 -5.49 -0.05
CA LEU A 317 -5.16 -5.91 -0.45
C LEU A 317 -6.31 -5.06 0.13
N ILE A 318 -6.38 -4.83 1.44
CA ILE A 318 -7.46 -4.00 2.04
C ILE A 318 -6.98 -2.96 3.06
N THR A 319 -5.74 -3.05 3.55
CA THR A 319 -5.20 -2.12 4.53
C THR A 319 -5.08 -0.73 3.91
N ASN A 320 -5.40 0.31 4.68
CA ASN A 320 -5.33 1.70 4.19
C ASN A 320 -3.89 2.02 3.77
N SER A 321 -3.70 2.74 2.66
CA SER A 321 -2.36 3.12 2.16
C SER A 321 -1.56 3.93 3.17
N SER A 322 -2.23 4.72 4.02
CA SER A 322 -1.59 5.43 5.13
C SER A 322 -1.08 4.52 6.26
N CYS A 323 -1.55 3.28 6.31
CA CYS A 323 -1.19 2.26 7.30
C CYS A 323 -0.23 1.19 6.74
N VAL A 324 0.24 1.30 5.50
CA VAL A 324 1.26 0.40 4.90
C VAL A 324 2.47 1.23 4.50
N LEU A 325 3.53 1.22 5.31
CA LEU A 325 4.59 2.22 5.30
C LEU A 325 5.98 1.58 5.23
N ASP A 326 6.82 1.95 4.27
CA ASP A 326 8.22 1.50 4.23
C ASP A 326 9.13 2.44 5.04
N MET A 327 9.40 2.01 6.26
CA MET A 327 10.15 2.76 7.25
C MET A 327 11.66 2.71 7.03
N SER A 328 12.17 1.90 6.10
CA SER A 328 13.57 2.00 5.68
C SER A 328 13.87 3.34 4.99
N PHE A 329 12.88 4.00 4.38
CA PHE A 329 13.04 5.30 3.75
C PHE A 329 12.86 6.50 4.70
N ALA A 330 12.51 6.27 5.97
CA ALA A 330 12.54 7.32 6.99
C ALA A 330 13.98 7.85 7.17
N PRO A 331 14.22 9.17 7.29
CA PRO A 331 15.56 9.72 7.48
C PRO A 331 16.31 9.09 8.67
N ASP A 332 17.64 8.99 8.58
CA ASP A 332 18.47 8.53 9.72
C ASP A 332 18.52 9.57 10.85
N ASP A 333 18.47 10.86 10.48
CA ASP A 333 18.21 11.97 11.41
C ASP A 333 16.76 12.45 11.25
N LEU A 334 15.88 11.94 12.09
CA LEU A 334 14.45 12.29 12.11
C LEU A 334 14.19 13.74 12.58
N SER A 335 15.21 14.49 13.04
CA SER A 335 15.06 15.94 13.28
C SER A 335 14.99 16.76 11.99
N THR A 336 15.35 16.17 10.84
CA THR A 336 15.30 16.82 9.52
C THR A 336 13.91 16.82 8.86
N VAL A 337 12.96 16.02 9.36
CA VAL A 337 11.58 15.89 8.84
C VAL A 337 10.86 17.23 8.89
N GLN A 338 10.25 17.66 7.78
CA GLN A 338 9.61 18.98 7.71
C GLN A 338 8.19 18.97 8.29
N VAL A 339 8.11 19.14 9.62
CA VAL A 339 6.86 19.07 10.39
C VAL A 339 5.82 20.10 9.92
N SER A 340 4.71 19.60 9.35
CA SER A 340 3.55 20.38 8.96
C SER A 340 2.81 20.93 10.20
N PRO A 341 2.68 22.26 10.37
CA PRO A 341 2.01 22.86 11.54
C PRO A 341 0.49 22.66 11.57
N HIS A 342 -0.07 21.93 10.59
CA HIS A 342 -1.49 21.61 10.51
C HIS A 342 -1.81 20.14 10.81
N HIS A 343 -0.82 19.24 10.67
CA HIS A 343 -1.02 17.79 10.72
C HIS A 343 -0.11 17.06 11.71
N GLY A 344 1.02 17.67 12.11
CA GLY A 344 1.94 17.14 13.12
C GLY A 344 3.13 16.33 12.57
N PRO A 345 4.11 16.01 13.43
CA PRO A 345 5.32 15.27 13.08
C PRO A 345 5.05 13.94 12.36
N TRP A 346 4.18 13.10 12.92
CA TRP A 346 3.96 11.76 12.39
C TRP A 346 3.35 11.76 10.99
N PHE A 347 2.35 12.62 10.73
CA PHE A 347 1.83 12.77 9.37
C PHE A 347 2.91 13.26 8.41
N SER A 348 3.84 14.10 8.86
CA SER A 348 4.90 14.64 8.01
C SER A 348 5.90 13.54 7.62
N LEU A 349 6.34 12.72 8.59
CA LEU A 349 7.18 11.55 8.33
C LEU A 349 6.46 10.49 7.48
N ALA A 350 5.20 10.16 7.80
CA ALA A 350 4.41 9.21 7.02
C ALA A 350 4.17 9.72 5.60
N ASN A 351 3.92 11.01 5.40
CA ASN A 351 3.81 11.62 4.07
C ASN A 351 5.15 11.56 3.33
N GLU A 352 6.28 11.86 3.97
CA GLU A 352 7.62 11.70 3.39
C GLU A 352 7.88 10.24 2.96
N THR A 353 7.53 9.23 3.78
CA THR A 353 7.72 7.81 3.44
C THR A 353 6.71 7.29 2.40
N ILE A 354 5.45 7.76 2.37
CA ILE A 354 4.44 7.47 1.32
C ILE A 354 4.82 8.12 -0.04
N GLY A 355 5.68 9.15 -0.01
CA GLY A 355 6.15 9.83 -1.22
C GLY A 355 5.48 11.16 -1.53
N GLY A 356 5.08 11.92 -0.51
CA GLY A 356 4.55 13.28 -0.55
C GLY A 356 5.57 14.35 -0.97
N GLY A 357 6.23 14.12 -2.11
CA GLY A 357 7.28 14.98 -2.65
C GLY A 357 8.06 14.30 -3.78
N MET A 358 7.47 14.22 -4.98
CA MET A 358 8.13 13.80 -6.23
C MET A 358 8.82 12.40 -6.23
N ARG A 359 8.52 11.56 -5.24
CA ARG A 359 9.12 10.22 -5.03
C ARG A 359 8.06 9.21 -4.55
N ARG A 360 8.36 7.91 -4.37
CA ARG A 360 8.69 6.96 -5.46
C ARG A 360 8.67 5.49 -5.03
N HIS A 361 8.68 5.20 -3.73
CA HIS A 361 9.15 3.90 -3.21
C HIS A 361 8.08 3.06 -2.49
N THR A 362 6.86 3.56 -2.39
CA THR A 362 5.82 3.11 -1.42
C THR A 362 4.39 3.27 -1.91
N SER A 363 4.17 3.75 -3.13
CA SER A 363 2.83 3.84 -3.71
C SER A 363 2.30 2.43 -3.95
N ARG A 364 1.45 1.96 -3.02
CA ARG A 364 0.77 0.65 -3.00
C ARG A 364 0.40 0.20 -4.41
N ALA A 365 0.95 -0.93 -4.82
CA ALA A 365 0.76 -1.48 -6.16
C ALA A 365 -0.71 -1.88 -6.39
N MET A 366 -1.08 -2.02 -7.66
CA MET A 366 -2.21 -2.87 -8.02
C MET A 366 -1.93 -4.28 -7.45
N PRO A 367 -2.86 -4.92 -6.72
CA PRO A 367 -2.68 -6.31 -6.31
C PRO A 367 -2.47 -7.22 -7.51
N LEU A 368 -1.75 -8.31 -7.28
CA LEU A 368 -1.58 -9.39 -8.23
C LEU A 368 -2.76 -10.35 -8.08
N THR A 369 -3.24 -10.94 -9.17
CA THR A 369 -4.13 -12.11 -9.05
C THR A 369 -3.37 -13.27 -8.40
N PRO A 370 -4.06 -14.31 -7.87
CA PRO A 370 -3.39 -15.48 -7.30
C PRO A 370 -2.38 -16.14 -8.26
N GLU A 371 -2.67 -16.14 -9.56
CA GLU A 371 -1.83 -16.69 -10.63
C GLU A 371 -0.60 -15.81 -10.88
N GLU A 372 -0.78 -14.48 -10.94
CA GLU A 372 0.33 -13.54 -11.06
C GLU A 372 1.26 -13.57 -9.84
N PHE A 373 0.71 -13.73 -8.64
CA PHE A 373 1.49 -13.92 -7.43
C PHE A 373 2.26 -15.24 -7.45
N ALA A 374 1.67 -16.34 -7.93
CA ALA A 374 2.38 -17.61 -8.07
C ALA A 374 3.58 -17.49 -9.03
N ILE A 375 3.40 -16.81 -10.18
CA ILE A 375 4.47 -16.57 -11.17
C ILE A 375 5.57 -15.65 -10.62
N ASP A 376 5.22 -14.63 -9.82
CA ASP A 376 6.23 -13.82 -9.11
C ASP A 376 6.98 -14.66 -8.06
N LEU A 377 6.27 -15.55 -7.36
CA LEU A 377 6.81 -16.38 -6.29
C LEU A 377 7.86 -17.39 -6.78
N GLU A 378 7.70 -17.95 -7.99
CA GLU A 378 8.71 -18.82 -8.63
C GLU A 378 10.12 -18.19 -8.65
N ARG A 379 10.19 -16.86 -8.76
CA ARG A 379 11.43 -16.09 -8.84
C ARG A 379 12.06 -15.77 -7.47
N LYS A 380 11.42 -16.18 -6.37
CA LYS A 380 11.81 -15.80 -5.00
C LYS A 380 12.59 -16.89 -4.27
N THR A 381 13.41 -16.45 -3.32
CA THR A 381 14.20 -17.29 -2.42
C THR A 381 13.48 -17.53 -1.09
N PHE A 382 13.59 -18.74 -0.54
CA PHE A 382 13.11 -19.11 0.80
C PHE A 382 14.26 -19.56 1.70
N THR A 383 14.58 -18.80 2.75
CA THR A 383 15.72 -19.06 3.64
C THR A 383 15.60 -20.35 4.47
N ASN A 384 14.37 -20.73 4.81
CA ASN A 384 14.05 -21.74 5.84
C ASN A 384 13.27 -22.96 5.31
N GLY A 385 13.34 -23.23 4.00
CA GLY A 385 12.71 -24.42 3.39
C GLY A 385 11.17 -24.42 3.42
N ALA A 386 10.54 -23.26 3.51
CA ALA A 386 9.11 -23.12 3.23
C ALA A 386 8.87 -23.31 1.72
N ASP A 387 7.81 -24.04 1.39
CA ASP A 387 7.43 -24.36 0.00
C ASP A 387 6.72 -23.17 -0.68
N HIS A 388 7.11 -22.88 -1.92
CA HIS A 388 6.40 -22.01 -2.85
C HIS A 388 4.90 -22.34 -2.90
N GLY A 389 4.54 -23.63 -2.99
CA GLY A 389 3.15 -24.09 -3.07
C GLY A 389 2.32 -23.70 -1.84
N PHE A 390 2.90 -23.79 -0.64
CA PHE A 390 2.25 -23.37 0.61
C PHE A 390 1.97 -21.86 0.63
N VAL A 391 2.96 -21.04 0.25
CA VAL A 391 2.82 -19.57 0.30
C VAL A 391 1.92 -19.04 -0.83
N ALA A 392 1.99 -19.61 -2.03
CA ALA A 392 1.05 -19.32 -3.12
C ALA A 392 -0.40 -19.66 -2.73
N LYS A 393 -0.63 -20.86 -2.18
CA LYS A 393 -1.95 -21.27 -1.66
C LYS A 393 -2.44 -20.33 -0.55
N LYS A 394 -1.55 -19.93 0.36
CA LYS A 394 -1.91 -18.98 1.43
C LYS A 394 -2.28 -17.60 0.89
N TYR A 395 -1.61 -17.12 -0.16
CA TYR A 395 -1.99 -15.89 -0.85
C TYR A 395 -3.35 -16.02 -1.52
N ALA A 396 -3.56 -17.07 -2.32
CA ALA A 396 -4.80 -17.33 -3.04
C ALA A 396 -6.02 -17.38 -2.10
N THR A 397 -5.92 -18.11 -0.98
CA THR A 397 -6.97 -18.14 0.06
C THR A 397 -7.17 -16.76 0.68
N THR A 398 -6.11 -16.08 1.12
CA THR A 398 -6.22 -14.75 1.76
C THR A 398 -6.84 -13.71 0.81
N HIS A 399 -6.47 -13.73 -0.47
CA HIS A 399 -7.02 -12.89 -1.54
C HIS A 399 -8.52 -13.14 -1.75
N ALA A 400 -8.92 -14.41 -1.91
CA ALA A 400 -10.32 -14.79 -2.08
C ALA A 400 -11.18 -14.55 -0.83
N ASP A 401 -10.61 -14.66 0.37
CA ASP A 401 -11.29 -14.37 1.64
C ASP A 401 -11.56 -12.87 1.79
N LEU A 402 -10.55 -12.04 1.53
CA LEU A 402 -10.61 -10.60 1.68
C LEU A 402 -11.52 -9.93 0.66
N LEU A 403 -11.32 -10.20 -0.63
CA LEU A 403 -12.08 -9.49 -1.67
C LEU A 403 -13.56 -9.90 -1.67
N ALA A 404 -13.88 -11.18 -1.45
CA ALA A 404 -15.28 -11.60 -1.39
C ALA A 404 -16.04 -11.00 -0.19
N SER A 405 -15.35 -10.66 0.91
CA SER A 405 -15.97 -10.13 2.13
C SER A 405 -15.96 -8.61 2.25
N VAL A 406 -15.13 -7.89 1.47
CA VAL A 406 -14.92 -6.44 1.64
C VAL A 406 -16.11 -5.59 1.18
N THR A 407 -16.54 -4.68 2.04
CA THR A 407 -17.64 -3.72 1.79
C THR A 407 -17.14 -2.31 1.44
N GLU A 408 -15.89 -1.98 1.74
CA GLU A 408 -15.26 -0.69 1.46
C GLU A 408 -13.82 -0.85 0.96
N LEU A 409 -13.50 -0.33 -0.23
CA LEU A 409 -12.14 -0.25 -0.76
C LEU A 409 -11.75 1.19 -1.06
N SER A 410 -10.55 1.59 -0.62
CA SER A 410 -9.88 2.82 -1.07
C SER A 410 -8.48 2.49 -1.56
N TYR A 411 -8.20 2.94 -2.78
CA TYR A 411 -6.92 2.91 -3.49
C TYR A 411 -6.60 4.33 -4.01
N CYS A 412 -7.03 5.35 -3.26
CA CYS A 412 -6.91 6.75 -3.61
C CYS A 412 -5.45 7.26 -3.56
N ALA A 413 -5.11 8.19 -4.46
CA ALA A 413 -3.81 8.87 -4.55
C ALA A 413 -2.58 7.96 -4.80
N LEU A 414 -2.78 6.72 -5.29
CA LEU A 414 -1.70 5.75 -5.54
C LEU A 414 -0.95 5.96 -6.85
N ARG A 415 -1.33 6.97 -7.66
CA ARG A 415 -0.71 7.35 -8.93
C ARG A 415 -0.74 6.24 -10.00
N TRP A 416 -1.66 5.27 -9.88
CA TRP A 416 -1.86 4.21 -10.86
C TRP A 416 -2.10 4.79 -12.26
N ARG A 417 -1.53 4.15 -13.29
CA ARG A 417 -1.54 4.58 -14.70
C ARG A 417 -1.98 3.41 -15.56
N MET A 418 -3.29 3.23 -15.70
CA MET A 418 -3.88 2.04 -16.33
C MET A 418 -5.35 2.27 -16.73
N PRO A 419 -5.92 1.46 -17.62
CA PRO A 419 -7.36 1.45 -17.85
C PRO A 419 -8.15 1.09 -16.58
N LEU A 420 -9.32 1.70 -16.39
CA LEU A 420 -10.26 1.31 -15.33
C LEU A 420 -10.71 -0.16 -15.49
N GLN A 421 -10.77 -0.66 -16.73
CA GLN A 421 -11.01 -2.07 -17.04
C GLN A 421 -10.02 -3.02 -16.33
N THR A 422 -8.72 -2.67 -16.28
CA THR A 422 -7.71 -3.49 -15.57
C THR A 422 -7.96 -3.57 -14.06
N VAL A 423 -8.52 -2.51 -13.47
CA VAL A 423 -8.95 -2.50 -12.06
C VAL A 423 -10.21 -3.35 -11.86
N CYS A 424 -11.12 -3.37 -12.85
CA CYS A 424 -12.27 -4.28 -12.84
C CYS A 424 -11.81 -5.75 -12.88
N ASP A 425 -11.01 -6.11 -13.89
CA ASP A 425 -10.64 -7.49 -14.23
C ASP A 425 -9.78 -8.17 -13.16
N LYS A 426 -8.92 -7.42 -12.45
CA LYS A 426 -7.96 -7.97 -11.47
C LYS A 426 -8.35 -7.83 -10.00
N LEU A 427 -9.32 -6.97 -9.69
CA LEU A 427 -9.65 -6.61 -8.30
C LEU A 427 -11.15 -6.61 -8.07
N LEU A 428 -11.90 -5.75 -8.78
CA LEU A 428 -13.31 -5.52 -8.46
C LEU A 428 -14.21 -6.70 -8.84
N VAL A 429 -13.83 -7.52 -9.83
CA VAL A 429 -14.54 -8.76 -10.19
C VAL A 429 -14.60 -9.79 -9.04
N HIS A 430 -13.66 -9.73 -8.10
CA HIS A 430 -13.64 -10.57 -6.90
C HIS A 430 -14.43 -10.00 -5.71
N CYS A 431 -14.99 -8.79 -5.85
CA CYS A 431 -15.51 -8.00 -4.74
C CYS A 431 -17.03 -8.13 -4.53
N CYS A 432 -17.48 -9.31 -4.08
CA CYS A 432 -18.89 -9.71 -4.03
C CYS A 432 -19.84 -8.82 -3.18
N ARG A 433 -19.32 -8.00 -2.26
CA ARG A 433 -20.11 -7.20 -1.28
C ARG A 433 -19.78 -5.70 -1.31
N LEU A 434 -19.09 -5.21 -2.33
CA LEU A 434 -18.50 -3.86 -2.33
C LEU A 434 -19.55 -2.74 -2.41
N GLY A 435 -19.76 -2.05 -1.28
CA GLY A 435 -20.67 -0.91 -1.17
C GLY A 435 -19.98 0.44 -1.41
N LYS A 436 -18.70 0.59 -1.08
CA LYS A 436 -17.96 1.86 -1.27
C LYS A 436 -16.63 1.66 -1.97
N LEU A 437 -16.39 2.43 -3.03
CA LEU A 437 -15.18 2.36 -3.84
C LEU A 437 -14.59 3.76 -4.05
N ASP A 438 -13.33 3.95 -3.64
CA ASP A 438 -12.56 5.16 -3.91
C ASP A 438 -11.27 4.84 -4.66
N LEU A 439 -11.24 5.24 -5.93
CA LEU A 439 -10.08 5.13 -6.82
C LEU A 439 -9.54 6.53 -7.21
N GLY A 440 -9.92 7.58 -6.49
CA GLY A 440 -9.59 8.97 -6.82
C GLY A 440 -8.09 9.27 -6.88
N GLN A 441 -7.73 10.36 -7.54
CA GLN A 441 -6.36 10.87 -7.67
C GLN A 441 -5.37 9.86 -8.28
N ASN A 442 -5.87 9.02 -9.18
CA ASN A 442 -5.12 8.11 -10.03
C ASN A 442 -5.29 8.49 -11.51
N TYR A 443 -4.33 8.14 -12.36
CA TYR A 443 -4.38 8.36 -13.81
C TYR A 443 -5.12 7.20 -14.51
N LEU A 444 -6.37 6.95 -14.11
CA LEU A 444 -7.20 5.92 -14.70
C LEU A 444 -7.83 6.38 -16.02
N THR A 445 -7.81 5.52 -17.03
CA THR A 445 -8.29 5.80 -18.40
C THR A 445 -9.42 4.87 -18.85
N GLY A 446 -10.07 5.19 -19.96
CA GLY A 446 -11.20 4.42 -20.51
C GLY A 446 -12.55 4.94 -20.04
N THR A 447 -13.59 4.14 -20.23
CA THR A 447 -14.99 4.52 -19.97
C THR A 447 -15.57 3.81 -18.74
N LEU A 448 -16.76 4.24 -18.31
CA LEU A 448 -17.49 3.64 -17.19
C LEU A 448 -18.17 2.29 -17.53
N ASP A 449 -18.18 1.87 -18.80
CA ASP A 449 -18.85 0.63 -19.25
C ASP A 449 -18.29 -0.63 -18.59
N CYS A 450 -16.98 -0.63 -18.27
CA CYS A 450 -16.31 -1.71 -17.56
C CYS A 450 -16.97 -2.07 -16.22
N LEU A 451 -17.54 -1.08 -15.51
CA LEU A 451 -18.24 -1.28 -14.23
C LEU A 451 -19.50 -2.15 -14.39
N VAL A 452 -20.16 -2.08 -15.54
CA VAL A 452 -21.41 -2.84 -15.83
C VAL A 452 -21.12 -4.31 -16.09
N SER A 453 -19.93 -4.65 -16.59
CA SER A 453 -19.48 -6.02 -16.82
C SER A 453 -18.75 -6.62 -15.61
N CYS A 454 -18.53 -5.83 -14.54
CA CYS A 454 -17.68 -6.19 -13.42
C CYS A 454 -18.41 -7.03 -12.35
N GLY A 455 -18.74 -8.28 -12.69
CA GLY A 455 -19.40 -9.21 -11.76
C GLY A 455 -20.76 -8.68 -11.29
N ASN A 456 -20.96 -8.60 -9.97
CA ASN A 456 -22.16 -8.05 -9.34
C ASN A 456 -21.98 -6.61 -8.79
N LEU A 457 -20.93 -5.88 -9.18
CA LEU A 457 -20.58 -4.57 -8.62
C LEU A 457 -21.73 -3.56 -8.67
N CYS A 458 -22.48 -3.52 -9.77
CA CYS A 458 -23.65 -2.64 -9.90
C CYS A 458 -24.79 -2.95 -8.90
N ASP A 459 -24.88 -4.20 -8.43
CA ASP A 459 -25.91 -4.63 -7.48
C ASP A 459 -25.55 -4.31 -6.02
N THR A 460 -24.30 -3.95 -5.72
CA THR A 460 -23.82 -3.66 -4.36
C THR A 460 -23.47 -2.18 -4.14
N LEU A 461 -22.96 -1.49 -5.16
CA LEU A 461 -22.31 -0.19 -5.04
C LEU A 461 -23.24 0.96 -4.58
N GLU A 462 -22.93 1.55 -3.44
CA GLU A 462 -23.61 2.70 -2.82
C GLU A 462 -22.83 4.03 -2.94
N GLU A 463 -21.50 4.00 -2.87
CA GLU A 463 -20.65 5.19 -3.01
C GLU A 463 -19.49 4.94 -3.98
N ILE A 464 -19.27 5.84 -4.95
CA ILE A 464 -18.10 5.77 -5.85
C ILE A 464 -17.38 7.12 -5.97
N SER A 465 -16.05 7.07 -5.87
CA SER A 465 -15.13 8.18 -6.07
C SER A 465 -14.11 7.87 -7.18
N LEU A 466 -14.15 8.68 -8.23
CA LEU A 466 -13.30 8.69 -9.42
C LEU A 466 -12.76 10.12 -9.66
N ILE A 467 -12.34 10.76 -8.57
CA ILE A 467 -11.79 12.13 -8.54
C ILE A 467 -10.51 12.19 -9.39
N GLU A 468 -10.31 13.28 -10.13
CA GLU A 468 -9.06 13.62 -10.85
C GLU A 468 -8.50 12.50 -11.74
N SER A 469 -9.40 11.69 -12.32
CA SER A 469 -9.08 10.62 -13.27
C SER A 469 -9.15 11.11 -14.72
N VAL A 470 -8.69 10.30 -15.67
CA VAL A 470 -8.64 10.63 -17.12
C VAL A 470 -9.65 9.78 -17.89
N LEU A 471 -10.85 9.66 -17.34
CA LEU A 471 -11.95 8.86 -17.87
C LEU A 471 -12.70 9.60 -18.98
N THR A 472 -13.25 8.86 -19.94
CA THR A 472 -13.93 9.37 -21.13
C THR A 472 -15.33 8.79 -21.30
N GLY A 473 -16.13 9.39 -22.20
CA GLY A 473 -17.51 8.99 -22.45
C GLY A 473 -18.52 9.64 -21.50
N GLY A 474 -19.70 9.05 -21.38
CA GLY A 474 -20.83 9.63 -20.63
C GLY A 474 -21.24 8.85 -19.38
N LEU A 475 -22.18 9.41 -18.62
CA LEU A 475 -22.66 8.86 -17.35
C LEU A 475 -23.64 7.67 -17.49
N ALA A 476 -23.97 7.25 -18.72
CA ALA A 476 -24.96 6.21 -19.01
C ALA A 476 -24.72 4.85 -18.32
N PRO A 477 -23.47 4.34 -18.18
CA PRO A 477 -23.23 3.05 -17.51
C PRO A 477 -23.64 3.02 -16.04
N LEU A 478 -23.58 4.17 -15.34
CA LEU A 478 -23.95 4.29 -13.93
C LEU A 478 -25.41 3.95 -13.66
N VAL A 479 -26.29 4.03 -14.67
CA VAL A 479 -27.72 3.66 -14.61
C VAL A 479 -27.95 2.27 -14.03
N LYS A 480 -26.99 1.35 -14.16
CA LYS A 480 -27.06 0.00 -13.61
C LYS A 480 -26.86 -0.05 -12.10
N CYS A 481 -26.12 0.90 -11.52
CA CYS A 481 -25.82 0.99 -10.09
C CYS A 481 -27.04 1.48 -9.28
N LYS A 482 -28.14 0.72 -9.23
CA LYS A 482 -29.41 1.19 -8.64
C LYS A 482 -29.37 1.45 -7.12
N LYS A 483 -28.31 1.02 -6.42
CA LYS A 483 -28.02 1.37 -5.02
C LYS A 483 -27.21 2.67 -4.85
N LEU A 484 -26.68 3.25 -5.92
CA LEU A 484 -25.75 4.39 -5.83
C LEU A 484 -26.41 5.61 -5.19
N ARG A 485 -25.85 6.02 -4.05
CA ARG A 485 -26.26 7.15 -3.22
C ARG A 485 -25.35 8.36 -3.42
N ARG A 486 -24.04 8.13 -3.56
CA ARG A 486 -23.03 9.20 -3.60
C ARG A 486 -22.05 8.97 -4.75
N LEU A 487 -21.97 9.96 -5.64
CA LEU A 487 -21.09 9.98 -6.81
C LEU A 487 -20.11 11.15 -6.71
N ASN A 488 -18.81 10.88 -6.88
CA ASN A 488 -17.80 11.95 -6.98
C ASN A 488 -16.85 11.68 -8.14
N MET A 489 -16.87 12.56 -9.15
CA MET A 489 -16.01 12.49 -10.33
C MET A 489 -15.26 13.82 -10.58
N ASN A 490 -15.25 14.73 -9.59
CA ASN A 490 -14.61 16.05 -9.67
C ASN A 490 -13.24 15.99 -10.35
N GLY A 491 -13.05 16.80 -11.39
CA GLY A 491 -11.77 16.93 -12.11
C GLY A 491 -11.59 15.98 -13.30
N SER A 492 -12.46 14.98 -13.50
CA SER A 492 -12.46 14.10 -14.67
C SER A 492 -13.01 14.81 -15.92
N CYS A 493 -12.22 15.73 -16.46
CA CYS A 493 -12.64 16.74 -17.46
C CYS A 493 -12.92 16.21 -18.88
N SER A 494 -12.75 14.91 -19.12
CA SER A 494 -13.03 14.26 -20.41
C SER A 494 -14.31 13.40 -20.41
N ILE A 495 -15.08 13.44 -19.32
CA ILE A 495 -16.46 12.94 -19.27
C ILE A 495 -17.41 14.02 -19.81
N GLU A 496 -18.28 13.64 -20.74
CA GLU A 496 -19.15 14.55 -21.49
C GLU A 496 -20.56 13.99 -21.76
N GLY A 497 -21.46 14.84 -22.26
CA GLY A 497 -22.82 14.48 -22.66
C GLY A 497 -23.89 14.71 -21.58
N PRO A 498 -25.08 14.09 -21.70
CA PRO A 498 -26.22 14.43 -20.84
C PRO A 498 -26.04 13.94 -19.40
N ILE A 499 -26.40 14.78 -18.42
CA ILE A 499 -26.53 14.37 -17.01
C ILE A 499 -27.75 13.47 -16.75
N ALA A 500 -28.71 13.45 -17.69
CA ALA A 500 -30.00 12.79 -17.59
C ALA A 500 -29.98 11.33 -17.07
N PRO A 501 -28.97 10.47 -17.38
CA PRO A 501 -28.89 9.12 -16.84
C PRO A 501 -28.89 9.04 -15.30
N LEU A 502 -28.43 10.08 -14.59
CA LEU A 502 -28.49 10.11 -13.12
C LEU A 502 -29.92 10.18 -12.56
N SER A 503 -30.92 10.48 -13.39
CA SER A 503 -32.35 10.51 -13.00
C SER A 503 -32.87 9.10 -12.70
N GLU A 504 -32.26 8.09 -13.31
CA GLU A 504 -32.59 6.68 -13.13
C GLU A 504 -32.01 6.03 -11.85
N LEU A 505 -31.36 6.82 -10.99
CA LEU A 505 -30.75 6.36 -9.75
C LEU A 505 -31.68 6.68 -8.56
N PRO A 506 -32.51 5.72 -8.10
CA PRO A 506 -33.56 6.01 -7.14
C PRO A 506 -33.02 6.42 -5.77
N GLN A 507 -31.79 6.03 -5.42
CA GLN A 507 -31.16 6.30 -4.13
C GLN A 507 -30.15 7.46 -4.15
N LEU A 508 -29.88 8.08 -5.31
CA LEU A 508 -28.87 9.16 -5.40
C LEU A 508 -29.29 10.37 -4.56
N THR A 509 -28.39 10.81 -3.68
CA THR A 509 -28.56 11.98 -2.81
C THR A 509 -27.40 12.97 -2.90
N PHE A 510 -26.23 12.56 -3.41
CA PHE A 510 -25.06 13.43 -3.55
C PHE A 510 -24.34 13.18 -4.89
N ALA A 511 -24.02 14.25 -5.62
CA ALA A 511 -23.26 14.19 -6.86
C ALA A 511 -22.27 15.36 -6.97
N CYS A 512 -20.97 15.07 -6.98
CA CYS A 512 -19.92 16.06 -7.24
C CYS A 512 -19.28 15.82 -8.61
N LEU A 513 -19.55 16.73 -9.54
CA LEU A 513 -19.30 16.60 -10.98
C LEU A 513 -18.59 17.86 -11.54
N TRP A 514 -17.84 18.58 -10.70
CA TRP A 514 -17.06 19.76 -11.12
C TRP A 514 -16.12 19.45 -12.28
N ARG A 515 -16.09 20.37 -13.27
CA ARG A 515 -15.28 20.31 -14.51
C ARG A 515 -15.68 19.24 -15.55
N LEU A 516 -16.81 18.54 -15.38
CA LEU A 516 -17.35 17.64 -16.40
C LEU A 516 -18.20 18.41 -17.42
N GLN A 517 -18.13 18.02 -18.69
CA GLN A 517 -18.79 18.69 -19.82
C GLN A 517 -20.24 18.19 -19.99
N LEU A 518 -21.08 18.50 -18.99
CA LEU A 518 -22.42 17.94 -18.88
C LEU A 518 -23.52 18.85 -19.46
N GLU A 519 -24.44 18.25 -20.21
CA GLU A 519 -25.65 18.87 -20.75
C GLU A 519 -26.86 18.63 -19.82
N GLY A 520 -27.81 19.57 -19.79
CA GLY A 520 -29.09 19.44 -19.06
C GLY A 520 -29.02 19.60 -17.54
N VAL A 521 -27.97 20.26 -17.03
CA VAL A 521 -27.63 20.27 -15.59
C VAL A 521 -28.60 21.09 -14.73
N GLU A 522 -29.07 22.23 -15.22
CA GLU A 522 -30.00 23.09 -14.45
C GLU A 522 -31.43 22.54 -14.48
N GLU A 523 -31.82 21.92 -15.59
CA GLU A 523 -33.06 21.16 -15.74
C GLU A 523 -33.06 19.97 -14.78
N TYR A 524 -31.97 19.19 -14.74
CA TYR A 524 -31.80 18.09 -13.81
C TYR A 524 -31.83 18.55 -12.35
N ARG A 525 -31.11 19.63 -12.00
CA ARG A 525 -31.12 20.24 -10.65
C ARG A 525 -32.53 20.65 -10.23
N THR A 526 -33.31 21.22 -11.15
CA THR A 526 -34.69 21.66 -10.91
C THR A 526 -35.63 20.47 -10.72
N ALA A 527 -35.46 19.40 -11.50
CA ALA A 527 -36.27 18.18 -11.39
C ALA A 527 -35.90 17.30 -10.17
N HIS A 528 -34.66 17.37 -9.68
CA HIS A 528 -34.13 16.50 -8.63
C HIS A 528 -33.61 17.27 -7.40
N PRO A 529 -34.42 18.14 -6.74
CA PRO A 529 -33.97 18.97 -5.61
C PRO A 529 -33.57 18.18 -4.35
N ARG A 530 -33.77 16.85 -4.35
CA ARG A 530 -33.28 15.90 -3.33
C ARG A 530 -31.81 15.52 -3.47
N VAL A 531 -31.17 15.89 -4.59
CA VAL A 531 -29.76 15.57 -4.89
C VAL A 531 -28.91 16.80 -4.62
N GLU A 532 -27.95 16.68 -3.70
CA GLU A 532 -26.90 17.68 -3.50
C GLU A 532 -25.93 17.65 -4.69
N LEU A 533 -26.24 18.44 -5.72
CA LEU A 533 -25.52 18.48 -6.99
C LEU A 533 -24.48 19.62 -7.02
N MET A 534 -23.25 19.27 -6.71
CA MET A 534 -22.08 20.12 -6.90
C MET A 534 -21.58 20.01 -8.35
N TRP A 535 -22.08 20.89 -9.23
CA TRP A 535 -21.57 21.05 -10.60
C TRP A 535 -21.16 22.50 -10.87
N LYS A 536 -20.10 22.64 -11.69
CA LYS A 536 -19.67 23.87 -12.35
C LYS A 536 -18.91 23.46 -13.62
N PRO A 537 -19.15 24.11 -14.78
CA PRO A 537 -18.36 23.86 -15.99
C PRO A 537 -16.90 24.27 -15.79
N SER A 538 -16.01 23.73 -16.64
CA SER A 538 -14.56 23.90 -16.58
C SER A 538 -14.09 25.33 -16.85
#